data_AF-A0A261QUR8-F1
#
_entry.id   AF-A0A261QUR8-F1
#
_cell.length_a   1.000
_cell.length_b   1.000
_cell.length_c   1.000
_cell.angle_alpha   90.00
_cell.angle_beta   90.00
_cell.angle_gamma   90.00
#
_symmetry.space_group_name_H-M   'P 1'
#
loop_
_entity.id
_entity.type
_entity.pdbx_description
1 polymer ?
#
loop_
_entity_poly.entity_id
_entity_poly.type
_entity_poly.pdbx_seq_one_letter_code
_entity_poly.pdbx_strand_id
1 'polypeptide(L)'
;MKLLLLLVVASFSIIHLLEFLSYYARVAGSLAGKPVTGYAIQNATTTVTRFFYLALMPMLGFLIDRSVPREHYLYMGLAALGGATMLSLLAYALRRHWIVRLANFITRNEGQPLITLGELRTKLDAPTAPAPATIAPLAAAVFLCYALGVLLSYYFALVFHDYRSTISQLSGIINGGATVLLTFILEPRIAHIVDSHTPARVYAAVQRMLVGRLIAVGIAAPAIFYAICSAFP
;
A
#
# COMPACT_ATOMS: atom_id res chain seq x y z
N MET A 1 -11.90 -11.96 21.85
CA MET A 1 -12.13 -12.21 20.42
C MET A 1 -12.43 -10.94 19.63
N LYS A 2 -13.49 -10.18 19.96
CA LYS A 2 -13.86 -8.93 19.24
C LYS A 2 -12.73 -7.91 19.11
N LEU A 3 -12.01 -7.64 20.21
CA LEU A 3 -10.85 -6.75 20.21
C LEU A 3 -9.77 -7.19 19.21
N LEU A 4 -9.46 -8.49 19.16
CA LEU A 4 -8.43 -9.02 18.27
C LEU A 4 -8.80 -8.86 16.80
N LEU A 5 -10.06 -9.15 16.43
CA LEU A 5 -10.56 -8.92 15.07
C LEU A 5 -10.45 -7.44 14.68
N LEU A 6 -10.81 -6.53 15.59
CA LEU A 6 -10.68 -5.09 15.36
C LEU A 6 -9.22 -4.65 15.21
N LEU A 7 -8.30 -5.19 15.99
CA LEU A 7 -6.88 -4.91 15.88
C LEU A 7 -6.28 -5.39 14.55
N VAL A 8 -6.74 -6.52 14.02
CA VAL A 8 -6.37 -7.01 12.68
C VAL A 8 -6.85 -6.03 11.61
N VAL A 9 -8.14 -5.64 11.65
CA VAL A 9 -8.71 -4.66 10.71
C VAL A 9 -7.97 -3.32 10.78
N ALA A 10 -7.71 -2.81 11.98
CA ALA A 10 -7.01 -1.55 12.18
C ALA A 10 -5.56 -1.62 11.68
N SER A 11 -4.81 -2.66 12.04
CA SER A 11 -3.42 -2.84 11.62
C SER A 11 -3.31 -2.94 10.10
N PHE A 12 -4.14 -3.78 9.47
CA PHE A 12 -4.14 -3.94 8.01
C PHE A 12 -4.49 -2.63 7.30
N SER A 13 -5.50 -1.91 7.80
CA SER A 13 -5.91 -0.62 7.21
C SER A 13 -4.81 0.45 7.35
N ILE A 14 -4.15 0.53 8.51
CA ILE A 14 -3.05 1.48 8.78
C ILE A 14 -1.83 1.17 7.91
N ILE A 15 -1.46 -0.09 7.77
CA ILE A 15 -0.38 -0.53 6.86
C ILE A 15 -0.66 0.00 5.46
N HIS A 16 -1.87 -0.26 4.93
CA HIS A 16 -2.22 0.15 3.58
C HIS A 16 -2.25 1.67 3.41
N LEU A 17 -2.70 2.42 4.42
CA LEU A 17 -2.67 3.88 4.45
C LEU A 17 -1.24 4.43 4.41
N LEU A 18 -0.38 3.97 5.31
CA LEU A 18 0.99 4.47 5.44
C LEU A 18 1.81 4.19 4.17
N GLU A 19 1.67 3.00 3.60
CA GLU A 19 2.31 2.68 2.32
C GLU A 19 1.76 3.50 1.16
N PHE A 20 0.44 3.78 1.11
CA PHE A 20 -0.13 4.61 0.06
C PHE A 20 0.42 6.05 0.13
N LEU A 21 0.46 6.62 1.34
CA LEU A 21 0.98 7.96 1.60
C LEU A 21 2.50 8.06 1.38
N SER A 22 3.25 6.98 1.60
CA SER A 22 4.71 6.99 1.48
C SER A 22 5.19 7.30 0.05
N TYR A 23 4.46 6.85 -0.97
CA TYR A 23 4.82 7.11 -2.36
C TYR A 23 4.75 8.59 -2.75
N TYR A 24 3.96 9.40 -2.04
CA TYR A 24 3.95 10.86 -2.24
C TYR A 24 5.25 11.53 -1.77
N ALA A 25 6.07 10.86 -0.96
CA ALA A 25 7.41 11.34 -0.63
C ALA A 25 8.32 11.42 -1.86
N ARG A 26 8.13 10.56 -2.87
CA ARG A 26 8.86 10.66 -4.16
C ARG A 26 8.49 11.92 -4.94
N VAL A 27 7.20 12.26 -4.94
CA VAL A 27 6.70 13.49 -5.58
C VAL A 27 7.22 14.72 -4.84
N ALA A 28 7.12 14.72 -3.52
CA ALA A 28 7.62 15.80 -2.67
C ALA A 28 9.14 16.00 -2.83
N GLY A 29 9.93 14.91 -2.87
CA GLY A 29 11.36 14.95 -3.12
C GLY A 29 11.70 15.53 -4.49
N SER A 30 11.00 15.11 -5.54
CA SER A 30 11.18 15.68 -6.89
C SER A 30 10.83 17.19 -6.93
N LEU A 31 9.75 17.61 -6.28
CA LEU A 31 9.37 19.02 -6.16
C LEU A 31 10.39 19.88 -5.42
N ALA A 32 11.01 19.31 -4.38
CA ALA A 32 12.03 19.95 -3.57
C ALA A 32 13.45 19.87 -4.19
N GLY A 33 13.61 19.28 -5.39
CA GLY A 33 14.93 19.06 -6.00
C GLY A 33 15.80 18.04 -5.23
N LYS A 34 15.19 17.19 -4.40
CA LYS A 34 15.83 16.22 -3.51
C LYS A 34 15.25 14.81 -3.67
N PRO A 35 15.43 14.17 -4.83
CA PRO A 35 14.88 12.85 -5.10
C PRO A 35 15.36 11.78 -4.11
N VAL A 36 16.62 11.86 -3.66
CA VAL A 36 17.22 10.93 -2.68
C VAL A 36 16.54 11.06 -1.31
N THR A 37 16.30 12.28 -0.83
CA THR A 37 15.59 12.50 0.44
C THR A 37 14.14 12.00 0.37
N GLY A 38 13.46 12.24 -0.76
CA GLY A 38 12.12 11.70 -0.99
C GLY A 38 12.09 10.17 -0.95
N TYR A 39 13.10 9.52 -1.52
CA TYR A 39 13.26 8.06 -1.43
C TYR A 39 13.52 7.57 0.00
N ALA A 40 14.39 8.25 0.74
CA ALA A 40 14.69 7.90 2.13
C ALA A 40 13.44 7.99 3.01
N ILE A 41 12.60 9.02 2.84
CA ILE A 41 11.33 9.15 3.58
C ILE A 41 10.35 8.03 3.21
N GLN A 42 10.26 7.67 1.92
CA GLN A 42 9.44 6.53 1.48
C GLN A 42 9.90 5.24 2.19
N ASN A 43 11.20 4.95 2.16
CA ASN A 43 11.78 3.75 2.79
C ASN A 43 11.66 3.74 4.31
N ALA A 44 11.81 4.90 4.96
CA ALA A 44 11.58 5.02 6.40
C ALA A 44 10.12 4.67 6.74
N THR A 45 9.17 5.18 5.95
CA THR A 45 7.74 4.89 6.14
C THR A 45 7.42 3.42 5.92
N THR A 46 7.99 2.78 4.89
CA THR A 46 7.80 1.33 4.67
C THR A 46 8.50 0.47 5.71
N THR A 47 9.57 0.96 6.34
CA THR A 47 10.18 0.28 7.49
C THR A 47 9.24 0.31 8.69
N VAL A 48 8.55 1.42 8.93
CA VAL A 48 7.51 1.52 9.96
C VAL A 48 6.33 0.57 9.66
N THR A 49 5.91 0.42 8.40
CA THR A 49 4.82 -0.51 8.05
C THR A 49 5.20 -1.97 8.32
N ARG A 50 6.48 -2.34 8.16
CA ARG A 50 6.97 -3.68 8.52
C ARG A 50 6.79 -4.00 10.00
N PHE A 51 6.89 -3.02 10.89
CA PHE A 51 6.59 -3.21 12.31
C PHE A 51 5.12 -3.59 12.53
N PHE A 52 4.18 -2.91 11.85
CA PHE A 52 2.77 -3.26 11.91
C PHE A 52 2.48 -4.64 11.31
N TYR A 53 3.20 -5.04 10.25
CA TYR A 53 3.11 -6.41 9.72
C TYR A 53 3.59 -7.46 10.72
N LEU A 54 4.69 -7.19 11.42
CA LEU A 54 5.20 -8.07 12.49
C LEU A 54 4.16 -8.26 13.60
N ALA A 55 3.40 -7.22 13.94
CA ALA A 55 2.30 -7.31 14.88
C ALA A 55 1.07 -8.04 14.31
N LEU A 56 0.78 -7.87 13.02
CA LEU A 56 -0.37 -8.46 12.33
C LEU A 56 -0.33 -9.99 12.28
N MET A 57 0.84 -10.58 11.98
CA MET A 57 0.94 -12.03 11.78
C MET A 57 0.61 -12.86 13.04
N PRO A 58 1.14 -12.57 14.24
CA PRO A 58 0.76 -13.26 15.46
C PRO A 58 -0.73 -13.10 15.79
N MET A 59 -1.32 -11.93 15.51
CA MET A 59 -2.76 -11.73 15.73
C MET A 59 -3.61 -12.63 14.84
N LEU A 60 -3.25 -12.74 13.56
CA LEU A 60 -3.91 -13.67 12.64
C LEU A 60 -3.69 -15.12 13.09
N GLY A 61 -2.45 -15.51 13.43
CA GLY A 61 -2.13 -16.86 13.92
C GLY A 61 -2.96 -17.24 15.14
N PHE A 62 -3.10 -16.33 16.11
CA PHE A 62 -3.94 -16.57 17.29
C PHE A 62 -5.42 -16.76 16.95
N LEU A 63 -5.95 -16.09 15.92
CA LEU A 63 -7.32 -16.33 15.45
C LEU A 63 -7.48 -17.76 14.88
N ILE A 64 -6.45 -18.26 14.19
CA ILE A 64 -6.43 -19.63 13.65
C ILE A 64 -6.33 -20.66 14.76
N ASP A 65 -5.43 -20.46 15.72
CA ASP A 65 -5.26 -21.37 16.86
C ASP A 65 -6.51 -21.44 17.75
N ARG A 66 -7.30 -20.36 17.79
CA ARG A 66 -8.60 -20.31 18.47
C ARG A 66 -9.76 -20.84 17.64
N SER A 67 -9.51 -21.29 16.41
CA SER A 67 -10.52 -21.82 15.49
C SER A 67 -11.74 -20.90 15.36
N VAL A 68 -11.48 -19.62 15.12
CA VAL A 68 -12.55 -18.63 14.91
C VAL A 68 -13.52 -19.10 13.82
N PRO A 69 -14.85 -18.89 13.97
CA PRO A 69 -15.78 -19.30 12.94
C PRO A 69 -15.46 -18.63 11.61
N ARG A 70 -15.51 -19.40 10.52
CA ARG A 70 -15.12 -18.95 9.16
C ARG A 70 -15.82 -17.68 8.73
N GLU A 71 -17.11 -17.54 9.06
CA GLU A 71 -17.89 -16.32 8.80
C GLU A 71 -17.28 -15.08 9.48
N HIS A 72 -16.83 -15.20 10.73
CA HIS A 72 -16.22 -14.09 11.46
C HIS A 72 -14.88 -13.69 10.82
N TYR A 73 -14.10 -14.67 10.34
CA TYR A 73 -12.88 -14.40 9.60
C TYR A 73 -13.17 -13.71 8.24
N LEU A 74 -14.19 -14.18 7.52
CA LEU A 74 -14.64 -13.59 6.26
C LEU A 74 -15.03 -12.11 6.45
N TYR A 75 -15.91 -11.82 7.41
CA TYR A 75 -16.32 -10.45 7.69
C TYR A 75 -15.17 -9.57 8.17
N MET A 76 -14.25 -10.11 8.98
CA MET A 76 -13.04 -9.41 9.39
C MET A 76 -12.14 -9.10 8.19
N GLY A 77 -11.90 -10.06 7.29
CA GLY A 77 -11.07 -9.85 6.09
C GLY A 77 -11.68 -8.80 5.15
N LEU A 78 -13.00 -8.84 4.94
CA LEU A 78 -13.70 -7.82 4.17
C LEU A 78 -13.67 -6.44 4.85
N ALA A 79 -13.81 -6.39 6.18
CA ALA A 79 -13.68 -5.14 6.93
C ALA A 79 -12.25 -4.58 6.85
N ALA A 80 -11.23 -5.43 6.87
CA ALA A 80 -9.83 -5.04 6.70
C ALA A 80 -9.57 -4.45 5.30
N LEU A 81 -10.04 -5.11 4.24
CA LEU A 81 -9.93 -4.62 2.87
C LEU A 81 -10.76 -3.33 2.65
N GLY A 82 -11.97 -3.26 3.22
CA GLY A 82 -12.81 -2.07 3.19
C GLY A 82 -12.18 -0.88 3.91
N GLY A 83 -11.61 -1.11 5.10
CA GLY A 83 -10.86 -0.09 5.85
C GLY A 83 -9.62 0.39 5.11
N ALA A 84 -8.83 -0.53 4.54
CA ALA A 84 -7.69 -0.19 3.69
C ALA A 84 -8.10 0.65 2.48
N THR A 85 -9.23 0.34 1.87
CA THR A 85 -9.79 1.07 0.72
C THR A 85 -10.26 2.47 1.11
N MET A 86 -11.03 2.58 2.18
CA MET A 86 -11.54 3.85 2.68
C MET A 86 -10.39 4.80 3.06
N LEU A 87 -9.37 4.30 3.76
CA LEU A 87 -8.21 5.11 4.12
C LEU A 87 -7.35 5.47 2.90
N SER A 88 -7.22 4.57 1.91
CA SER A 88 -6.51 4.87 0.66
C SER A 88 -7.25 5.92 -0.19
N LEU A 89 -8.59 5.88 -0.22
CA LEU A 89 -9.42 6.91 -0.87
C LEU A 89 -9.30 8.26 -0.16
N LEU A 90 -9.31 8.26 1.18
CA LEU A 90 -9.09 9.47 1.97
C LEU A 90 -7.68 10.04 1.71
N ALA A 91 -6.65 9.19 1.70
CA ALA A 91 -5.29 9.58 1.34
C ALA A 91 -5.20 10.16 -0.08
N TYR A 92 -5.90 9.56 -1.03
CA TYR A 92 -6.00 10.07 -2.39
C TYR A 92 -6.70 11.44 -2.42
N ALA A 93 -7.79 11.65 -1.68
CA ALA A 93 -8.47 12.95 -1.60
C ALA A 93 -7.56 14.03 -0.98
N LEU A 94 -6.82 13.68 0.09
CA LEU A 94 -5.93 14.59 0.81
C LEU A 94 -4.52 14.72 0.21
N ARG A 95 -4.25 14.03 -0.90
CA ARG A 95 -2.90 13.90 -1.49
C ARG A 95 -2.15 15.22 -1.67
N ARG A 96 -2.82 16.27 -2.16
CA ARG A 96 -2.16 17.56 -2.44
C ARG A 96 -1.67 18.23 -1.15
N HIS A 97 -2.47 18.21 -0.09
CA HIS A 97 -2.07 18.73 1.23
C HIS A 97 -0.92 17.92 1.83
N TRP A 98 -0.96 16.60 1.67
CA TRP A 98 0.10 15.72 2.14
C TRP A 98 1.43 15.97 1.41
N ILE A 99 1.40 16.11 0.08
CA ILE A 99 2.59 16.43 -0.73
C ILE A 99 3.19 17.77 -0.31
N VAL A 100 2.38 18.81 -0.10
CA VAL A 100 2.88 20.12 0.39
C VAL A 100 3.56 19.98 1.75
N ARG A 101 2.92 19.28 2.71
CA ARG A 101 3.50 19.07 4.04
C ARG A 101 4.84 18.34 3.97
N LEU A 102 4.94 17.30 3.15
CA LEU A 102 6.18 16.56 2.95
C LEU A 102 7.25 17.41 2.25
N ALA A 103 6.89 18.17 1.22
CA ALA A 103 7.84 19.01 0.49
C ALA A 103 8.42 20.10 1.41
N ASN A 104 7.58 20.77 2.20
CA ASN A 104 8.01 21.77 3.17
C ASN A 104 8.78 21.16 4.34
N PHE A 105 8.49 19.91 4.73
CA PHE A 105 9.31 19.18 5.70
C PHE A 105 10.72 18.90 5.16
N ILE A 106 10.84 18.55 3.88
CA ILE A 106 12.12 18.28 3.20
C ILE A 106 12.99 19.55 3.06
N THR A 107 12.39 20.72 2.86
CA THR A 107 13.10 22.00 2.65
C THR A 107 13.22 22.87 3.91
N ARG A 108 12.62 22.46 5.03
CA ARG A 108 12.53 23.26 6.28
C ARG A 108 13.86 23.86 6.75
N ASN A 109 14.96 23.11 6.63
CA ASN A 109 16.27 23.51 7.15
C ASN A 109 17.16 24.22 6.12
N GLU A 110 16.64 24.53 4.93
CA GLU A 110 17.45 25.08 3.82
C GLU A 110 17.16 26.54 3.48
N GLY A 111 16.27 27.20 4.22
CA GLY A 111 15.91 28.60 3.95
C GLY A 111 15.18 28.80 2.62
N GLN A 112 14.72 27.73 1.96
CA GLN A 112 13.87 27.84 0.78
C GLN A 112 12.47 28.32 1.17
N PRO A 113 11.78 29.10 0.30
CA PRO A 113 10.42 29.51 0.54
C PRO A 113 9.48 28.29 0.65
N LEU A 114 8.48 28.41 1.53
CA LEU A 114 7.45 27.39 1.69
C LEU A 114 6.68 27.21 0.38
N ILE A 115 6.58 25.97 -0.10
CA ILE A 115 5.76 25.63 -1.25
C ILE A 115 4.30 25.72 -0.82
N THR A 116 3.53 26.52 -1.55
CA THR A 116 2.09 26.68 -1.33
C THR A 116 1.26 25.68 -2.15
N LEU A 117 -0.01 25.49 -1.78
CA LEU A 117 -0.92 24.64 -2.57
C LEU A 117 -1.11 25.16 -4.00
N GLY A 118 -1.11 26.48 -4.21
CA GLY A 118 -1.24 27.08 -5.54
C GLY A 118 -0.06 26.75 -6.43
N GLU A 119 1.16 26.94 -5.93
CA GLU A 119 2.41 26.59 -6.63
C GLU A 119 2.53 25.08 -6.88
N LEU A 120 2.03 24.25 -5.96
CA LEU A 120 1.96 22.81 -6.18
C LEU A 120 1.10 22.51 -7.41
N ARG A 121 -0.09 23.12 -7.53
CA ARG A 121 -0.98 22.86 -8.66
C ARG A 121 -0.32 23.25 -9.97
N THR A 122 0.30 24.44 -10.04
CA THR A 122 0.95 24.90 -11.26
C THR A 122 2.10 23.98 -11.68
N LYS A 123 2.92 23.50 -10.74
CA LYS A 123 4.03 22.57 -11.03
C LYS A 123 3.57 21.16 -11.38
N LEU A 124 2.51 20.65 -10.75
CA LEU A 124 2.05 19.27 -10.93
C LEU A 124 1.07 19.09 -12.09
N ASP A 125 0.25 20.10 -12.36
CA ASP A 125 -0.75 20.10 -13.43
C ASP A 125 -0.17 20.68 -14.75
N ALA A 126 1.13 21.00 -14.78
CA ALA A 126 1.83 21.43 -15.99
C ALA A 126 1.75 20.35 -17.09
N PRO A 127 1.62 20.73 -18.38
CA PRO A 127 1.60 19.78 -19.49
C PRO A 127 2.81 18.86 -19.46
N THR A 128 2.59 17.56 -19.54
CA THR A 128 3.65 16.56 -19.52
C THR A 128 3.26 15.34 -20.35
N ALA A 129 4.25 14.61 -20.84
CA ALA A 129 4.03 13.34 -21.52
C ALA A 129 3.32 12.36 -20.56
N PRO A 130 2.39 11.54 -21.06
CA PRO A 130 1.72 10.56 -20.22
C PRO A 130 2.75 9.62 -19.59
N ALA A 131 2.55 9.28 -18.32
CA ALA A 131 3.32 8.22 -17.69
C ALA A 131 3.16 6.90 -18.48
N PRO A 132 4.03 5.90 -18.32
CA PRO A 132 3.84 4.59 -18.95
C PRO A 132 2.54 3.92 -18.50
N ALA A 133 1.74 3.38 -19.44
CA ALA A 133 0.48 2.70 -19.13
C ALA A 133 0.70 1.38 -18.37
N THR A 134 1.85 0.76 -18.56
CA THR A 134 2.24 -0.51 -17.94
C THR A 134 2.42 -0.44 -16.42
N ILE A 135 2.56 0.76 -15.83
CA ILE A 135 2.74 0.93 -14.39
C ILE A 135 1.50 0.50 -13.61
N ALA A 136 0.30 0.88 -14.07
CA ALA A 136 -0.95 0.60 -13.36
C ALA A 136 -1.27 -0.90 -13.23
N PRO A 137 -1.26 -1.72 -14.30
CA PRO A 137 -1.53 -3.15 -14.17
C PRO A 137 -0.44 -3.90 -13.40
N LEU A 138 0.83 -3.50 -13.54
CA LEU A 138 1.92 -4.08 -12.75
C LEU A 138 1.75 -3.80 -11.25
N ALA A 139 1.42 -2.54 -10.91
CA ALA A 139 1.11 -2.15 -9.54
C ALA A 139 -0.11 -2.93 -9.02
N ALA A 140 -1.17 -3.03 -9.82
CA ALA A 140 -2.36 -3.77 -9.45
C ALA A 140 -2.04 -5.24 -9.12
N ALA A 141 -1.27 -5.94 -9.96
CA ALA A 141 -0.85 -7.31 -9.71
C ALA A 141 -0.06 -7.45 -8.40
N VAL A 142 0.93 -6.59 -8.19
CA VAL A 142 1.77 -6.59 -6.97
C VAL A 142 0.93 -6.35 -5.71
N PHE A 143 0.08 -5.32 -5.69
CA PHE A 143 -0.72 -4.99 -4.52
C PHE A 143 -1.89 -5.94 -4.29
N LEU A 144 -2.35 -6.64 -5.33
CA LEU A 144 -3.29 -7.74 -5.20
C LEU A 144 -2.66 -8.90 -4.42
N CYS A 145 -1.41 -9.26 -4.75
CA CYS A 145 -0.66 -10.29 -4.02
C CYS A 145 -0.45 -9.90 -2.55
N TYR A 146 -0.07 -8.65 -2.26
CA TYR A 146 0.09 -8.19 -0.87
C TYR A 146 -1.21 -8.27 -0.06
N ALA A 147 -2.32 -7.82 -0.65
CA ALA A 147 -3.60 -7.78 0.06
C ALA A 147 -4.18 -9.19 0.28
N LEU A 148 -4.18 -10.02 -0.76
CA LEU A 148 -4.76 -11.36 -0.71
C LEU A 148 -3.85 -12.41 -0.08
N GLY A 149 -2.54 -12.31 -0.28
CA GLY A 149 -1.58 -13.32 0.14
C GLY A 149 -1.67 -13.62 1.63
N VAL A 150 -1.73 -12.59 2.47
CA VAL A 150 -1.90 -12.77 3.91
C VAL A 150 -3.31 -13.26 4.25
N LEU A 151 -4.36 -12.58 3.79
CA LEU A 151 -5.72 -12.87 4.20
C LEU A 151 -6.18 -14.28 3.76
N LEU A 152 -5.86 -14.70 2.53
CA LEU A 152 -6.22 -16.02 2.02
C LEU A 152 -5.37 -17.14 2.60
N SER A 153 -4.07 -16.96 2.79
CA SER A 153 -3.25 -17.99 3.44
C SER A 153 -3.73 -18.27 4.86
N TYR A 154 -4.05 -17.24 5.64
CA TYR A 154 -4.59 -17.46 6.98
C TYR A 154 -6.04 -17.98 6.95
N TYR A 155 -6.85 -17.64 5.94
CA TYR A 155 -8.15 -18.29 5.73
C TYR A 155 -8.00 -19.80 5.47
N PHE A 156 -7.11 -20.19 4.56
CA PHE A 156 -6.88 -21.61 4.28
C PHE A 156 -6.26 -22.34 5.46
N ALA A 157 -5.43 -21.66 6.27
CA ALA A 157 -4.93 -22.21 7.53
C ALA A 157 -6.06 -22.47 8.54
N LEU A 158 -7.14 -21.68 8.49
CA LEU A 158 -8.36 -21.91 9.28
C LEU A 158 -9.15 -23.12 8.77
N VAL A 159 -9.29 -23.25 7.44
CA VAL A 159 -10.04 -24.33 6.78
C VAL A 159 -9.33 -25.68 6.94
N PHE A 160 -8.01 -25.71 6.72
CA PHE A 160 -7.18 -26.90 6.80
C PHE A 160 -6.28 -26.85 8.04
N HIS A 161 -6.92 -26.95 9.21
CA HIS A 161 -6.29 -26.68 10.50
C HIS A 161 -5.05 -27.56 10.81
N ASP A 162 -5.04 -28.80 10.33
CA ASP A 162 -3.91 -29.74 10.49
C ASP A 162 -2.62 -29.22 9.85
N TYR A 163 -2.74 -28.43 8.77
CA TYR A 163 -1.62 -27.87 8.02
C TYR A 163 -1.44 -26.37 8.25
N ARG A 164 -2.11 -25.80 9.28
CA ARG A 164 -2.18 -24.34 9.50
C ARG A 164 -0.83 -23.63 9.51
N SER A 165 0.20 -24.25 10.10
CA SER A 165 1.55 -23.67 10.13
C SER A 165 2.11 -23.55 8.72
N THR A 166 2.12 -24.64 7.95
CA THR A 166 2.62 -24.66 6.57
C THR A 166 1.85 -23.69 5.69
N ILE A 167 0.52 -23.67 5.78
CA ILE A 167 -0.32 -22.80 4.95
C ILE A 167 -0.13 -21.33 5.33
N SER A 168 -0.04 -21.01 6.62
CA SER A 168 0.23 -19.64 7.06
C SER A 168 1.60 -19.13 6.58
N GLN A 169 2.61 -20.00 6.49
CA GLN A 169 3.94 -19.65 5.97
C GLN A 169 3.94 -19.36 4.46
N LEU A 170 3.00 -19.91 3.68
CA LEU A 170 2.84 -19.55 2.26
C LEU A 170 2.55 -18.06 2.06
N SER A 171 1.96 -17.38 3.06
CA SER A 171 1.77 -15.92 2.99
C SER A 171 3.11 -15.17 2.84
N GLY A 172 4.15 -15.68 3.50
CA GLY A 172 5.51 -15.15 3.39
C GLY A 172 6.08 -15.33 1.98
N ILE A 173 5.82 -16.48 1.33
CA ILE A 173 6.27 -16.73 -0.05
C ILE A 173 5.55 -15.79 -1.03
N ILE A 174 4.24 -15.65 -0.91
CA ILE A 174 3.44 -14.77 -1.78
C ILE A 174 3.88 -13.31 -1.62
N ASN A 175 4.04 -12.84 -0.38
CA ASN A 175 4.53 -11.48 -0.11
C ASN A 175 5.98 -11.27 -0.54
N GLY A 176 6.84 -12.28 -0.36
CA GLY A 176 8.22 -12.25 -0.83
C GLY A 176 8.28 -12.07 -2.35
N GLY A 177 7.49 -12.83 -3.09
CA GLY A 177 7.35 -12.69 -4.54
C GLY A 177 6.82 -11.30 -4.95
N ALA A 178 5.79 -10.80 -4.28
CA ALA A 178 5.27 -9.45 -4.51
C ALA A 178 6.33 -8.36 -4.22
N THR A 179 7.16 -8.57 -3.21
CA THR A 179 8.29 -7.68 -2.86
C THR A 179 9.35 -7.69 -3.93
N VAL A 180 9.73 -8.86 -4.45
CA VAL A 180 10.69 -8.96 -5.55
C VAL A 180 10.16 -8.21 -6.79
N LEU A 181 8.91 -8.43 -7.17
CA LEU A 181 8.28 -7.71 -8.30
C LEU A 181 8.24 -6.19 -8.06
N LEU A 182 7.89 -5.77 -6.85
CA LEU A 182 7.89 -4.37 -6.47
C LEU A 182 9.29 -3.76 -6.62
N THR A 183 10.28 -4.33 -5.94
CA THR A 183 11.62 -3.76 -5.79
C THR A 183 12.49 -3.89 -7.05
N PHE A 184 12.39 -4.98 -7.81
CA PHE A 184 13.21 -5.20 -8.99
C PHE A 184 12.59 -4.69 -10.29
N ILE A 185 11.27 -4.47 -10.34
CA ILE A 185 10.58 -4.08 -11.58
C ILE A 185 9.87 -2.75 -11.43
N LEU A 186 8.99 -2.61 -10.45
CA LEU A 186 8.14 -1.41 -10.35
C LEU A 186 8.92 -0.20 -9.80
N GLU A 187 9.70 -0.38 -8.74
CA GLU A 187 10.49 0.70 -8.13
C GLU A 187 11.55 1.28 -9.07
N PRO A 188 12.35 0.50 -9.82
CA PRO A 188 13.34 1.05 -10.74
C PRO A 188 12.71 1.87 -11.87
N ARG A 189 11.51 1.48 -12.34
CA ARG A 189 10.75 2.27 -13.33
C ARG A 189 10.33 3.63 -12.78
N ILE A 190 9.87 3.68 -11.53
CA ILE A 190 9.52 4.96 -10.89
C ILE A 190 10.77 5.78 -10.59
N ALA A 191 11.84 5.17 -10.09
CA ALA A 191 13.11 5.83 -9.79
C ALA A 191 13.70 6.51 -11.04
N HIS A 192 13.76 5.79 -12.16
CA HIS A 192 14.22 6.36 -13.43
C HIS A 192 13.40 7.61 -13.83
N ILE A 193 12.08 7.60 -13.64
CA ILE A 193 11.22 8.77 -13.92
C ILE A 193 11.54 9.92 -12.95
N VAL A 194 11.75 9.62 -11.67
CA VAL A 194 12.11 10.60 -10.63
C VAL A 194 13.42 11.32 -10.95
N ASP A 195 14.41 10.61 -11.47
CA ASP A 195 15.76 11.15 -11.68
C ASP A 195 15.90 11.98 -12.97
N SER A 196 15.06 11.72 -13.98
CA SER A 196 15.24 12.25 -15.33
C SER A 196 14.09 13.12 -15.85
N HIS A 197 13.03 13.34 -15.07
CA HIS A 197 11.84 14.05 -15.54
C HIS A 197 11.30 15.09 -14.56
N THR A 198 10.41 15.94 -15.08
CA THR A 198 9.77 17.01 -14.32
C THR A 198 8.85 16.47 -13.21
N PRO A 199 8.62 17.25 -12.14
CA PRO A 199 7.72 16.87 -11.04
C PRO A 199 6.30 16.48 -11.51
N ALA A 200 5.79 17.11 -12.58
CA ALA A 200 4.51 16.75 -13.19
C ALA A 200 4.50 15.29 -13.70
N ARG A 201 5.58 14.84 -14.36
CA ARG A 201 5.68 13.47 -14.87
C ARG A 201 5.87 12.45 -13.75
N VAL A 202 6.64 12.81 -12.73
CA VAL A 202 6.80 12.01 -11.51
C VAL A 202 5.45 11.81 -10.82
N TYR A 203 4.70 12.89 -10.62
CA TYR A 203 3.36 12.83 -10.05
C TYR A 203 2.43 11.96 -10.90
N ALA A 204 2.40 12.13 -12.23
CA ALA A 204 1.58 11.29 -13.11
C ALA A 204 1.92 9.79 -12.99
N ALA A 205 3.21 9.43 -12.88
CA ALA A 205 3.64 8.04 -12.70
C ALA A 205 3.21 7.46 -11.36
N VAL A 206 3.42 8.21 -10.27
CA VAL A 206 2.98 7.82 -8.92
C VAL A 206 1.45 7.71 -8.86
N GLN A 207 0.70 8.62 -9.48
CA GLN A 207 -0.76 8.51 -9.56
C GLN A 207 -1.20 7.23 -10.27
N ARG A 208 -0.60 6.88 -11.41
CA ARG A 208 -0.95 5.64 -12.12
C ARG A 208 -0.69 4.39 -11.29
N MET A 209 0.43 4.36 -10.58
CA MET A 209 0.75 3.26 -9.68
C MET A 209 -0.26 3.15 -8.53
N LEU A 210 -0.61 4.29 -7.90
CA LEU A 210 -1.56 4.33 -6.79
C LEU A 210 -3.00 4.03 -7.23
N VAL A 211 -3.40 4.40 -8.45
CA VAL A 211 -4.68 4.00 -9.04
C VAL A 211 -4.70 2.48 -9.28
N GLY A 212 -3.62 1.89 -9.80
CA GLY A 212 -3.48 0.44 -9.93
C GLY A 212 -3.62 -0.27 -8.58
N ARG A 213 -2.94 0.25 -7.54
CA ARG A 213 -3.09 -0.21 -6.14
C ARG A 213 -4.54 -0.12 -5.65
N LEU A 214 -5.21 1.00 -5.90
CA LEU A 214 -6.58 1.24 -5.44
C LEU A 214 -7.58 0.28 -6.11
N ILE A 215 -7.43 0.02 -7.40
CA ILE A 215 -8.25 -0.97 -8.12
C ILE A 215 -8.01 -2.37 -7.55
N ALA A 216 -6.75 -2.74 -7.33
CA ALA A 216 -6.41 -4.04 -6.77
C ALA A 216 -6.94 -4.24 -5.35
N VAL A 217 -6.65 -3.31 -4.43
CA VAL A 217 -7.01 -3.43 -3.01
C VAL A 217 -8.49 -3.13 -2.77
N GLY A 218 -9.09 -2.22 -3.55
CA GLY A 218 -10.46 -1.76 -3.32
C GLY A 218 -11.54 -2.46 -4.11
N ILE A 219 -11.20 -3.15 -5.20
CA ILE A 219 -12.19 -3.84 -6.04
C ILE A 219 -11.83 -5.31 -6.17
N ALA A 220 -10.65 -5.60 -6.74
CA ALA A 220 -10.29 -6.98 -7.07
C ALA A 220 -10.09 -7.86 -5.82
N ALA A 221 -9.35 -7.38 -4.82
CA ALA A 221 -9.09 -8.14 -3.60
C ALA A 221 -10.38 -8.47 -2.82
N PRO A 222 -11.28 -7.52 -2.51
CA PRO A 222 -12.55 -7.84 -1.84
C PRO A 222 -13.39 -8.86 -2.62
N ALA A 223 -13.50 -8.70 -3.94
CA ALA A 223 -14.28 -9.60 -4.79
C ALA A 223 -13.71 -11.02 -4.79
N ILE A 224 -12.39 -11.15 -5.00
CA ILE A 224 -11.71 -12.45 -5.01
C ILE A 224 -11.74 -13.09 -3.62
N PHE A 225 -11.49 -12.31 -2.57
CA PHE A 225 -11.50 -12.78 -1.19
C PHE A 225 -12.88 -13.33 -0.81
N TYR A 226 -13.95 -12.58 -1.11
CA TYR A 226 -15.33 -13.03 -0.88
C TYR A 226 -15.65 -14.30 -1.67
N ALA A 227 -15.38 -14.30 -2.98
CA ALA A 227 -15.67 -15.44 -3.85
C ALA A 227 -14.99 -16.72 -3.37
N ILE A 228 -13.70 -16.65 -3.03
CA ILE A 228 -12.95 -17.80 -2.51
C ILE A 228 -13.51 -18.23 -1.16
N CYS A 229 -13.65 -17.33 -0.19
CA CYS A 229 -14.09 -17.72 1.14
C CYS A 229 -15.50 -18.32 1.14
N SER A 230 -16.41 -17.77 0.33
CA SER A 230 -17.78 -18.28 0.19
C SER A 230 -17.88 -19.66 -0.46
N ALA A 231 -16.85 -20.09 -1.19
CA ALA A 231 -16.81 -21.40 -1.83
C ALA A 231 -16.43 -22.55 -0.86
N PHE A 232 -15.95 -22.24 0.34
CA PHE A 232 -15.55 -23.23 1.35
C PHE A 232 -16.50 -23.15 2.57
N PRO A 233 -17.60 -23.92 2.57
CA PRO A 233 -18.61 -23.90 3.63
C PRO A 233 -18.11 -24.50 4.95
#